data_AF-A0A8S3E0N2-F1
#
_entry.id   AF-A0A8S3E0N2-F1
#
_cell.length_a   1.000
_cell.length_b   1.000
_cell.length_c   1.000
_cell.angle_alpha   90.00
_cell.angle_beta   90.00
_cell.angle_gamma   90.00
#
_symmetry.space_group_name_H-M   'P 1'
#
loop_
_entity.id
_entity.type
_entity.pdbx_description
1 polymer ?
#
loop_
_entity_poly.entity_id
_entity_poly.type
_entity_poly.pdbx_seq_one_letter_code
_entity_poly.pdbx_strand_id
1 'polypeptide(L)'
;MKFAGVDLDIDNLTAELMPKSHERAAIVSNHPVGIAHFFNKLITTVLSTLINYNINKHESYPGGGILEDIIEEDLDDFQNNITESDTCSIKKHNRTSISICSPIPSPDNSNFEEQKQIAVRTLASENQIHHHTSTCYKNTRITTTDNPPCRLRYPKQIYDATIIDADTGEIRMKRSHPMINNFNEWLLLACR
;
A
#
# COMPACT_ATOMS: atom_id res chain seq x y z
N MET A 1 7.62 -15.16 -23.71
CA MET A 1 6.54 -14.15 -23.52
C MET A 1 6.94 -12.90 -24.30
N LYS A 2 6.01 -12.12 -24.87
CA LYS A 2 6.40 -10.92 -25.64
C LYS A 2 6.46 -9.67 -24.77
N PHE A 3 7.57 -8.93 -24.81
CA PHE A 3 7.69 -7.58 -24.25
C PHE A 3 7.59 -6.57 -25.39
N ALA A 4 6.53 -5.75 -25.39
CA ALA A 4 6.29 -4.75 -26.44
C ALA A 4 6.36 -5.30 -27.89
N GLY A 5 5.95 -6.56 -28.10
CA GLY A 5 5.96 -7.23 -29.40
C GLY A 5 7.26 -7.99 -29.74
N VAL A 6 8.32 -7.81 -28.96
CA VAL A 6 9.59 -8.55 -29.08
C VAL A 6 9.50 -9.82 -28.24
N ASP A 7 9.90 -10.97 -28.79
CA ASP A 7 9.99 -12.21 -28.02
C ASP A 7 11.10 -12.09 -26.97
N LEU A 8 10.69 -12.13 -25.70
CA LEU A 8 11.60 -12.14 -24.56
C LEU A 8 11.63 -13.54 -23.97
N ASP A 9 12.83 -14.11 -23.93
CA ASP A 9 13.10 -15.34 -23.20
C ASP A 9 13.27 -15.00 -21.72
N ILE A 10 12.22 -15.27 -20.94
CA ILE A 10 12.17 -14.94 -19.50
C ILE A 10 13.10 -15.88 -18.72
N ASP A 11 13.21 -17.13 -19.16
CA ASP A 11 13.91 -18.17 -18.41
C ASP A 11 15.44 -17.96 -18.45
N ASN A 12 15.93 -17.22 -19.45
CA ASN A 12 17.34 -16.85 -19.61
C ASN A 12 17.62 -15.35 -19.42
N LEU A 13 16.69 -14.60 -18.80
CA LEU A 13 16.82 -13.15 -18.67
C LEU A 13 17.81 -12.77 -17.55
N THR A 14 19.05 -12.44 -17.91
CA THR A 14 20.03 -11.86 -16.99
C THR A 14 20.02 -10.32 -17.06
N ALA A 15 20.50 -9.66 -16.01
CA ALA A 15 20.58 -8.20 -15.94
C ALA A 15 21.44 -7.59 -17.06
N GLU A 16 22.39 -8.36 -17.62
CA GLU A 16 23.25 -7.96 -18.73
C GLU A 16 22.54 -8.05 -20.09
N LEU A 17 21.57 -8.97 -20.23
CA LEU A 17 20.73 -9.11 -21.42
C LEU A 17 19.61 -8.06 -21.48
N MET A 18 19.35 -7.34 -20.39
CA MET A 18 18.33 -6.30 -20.37
C MET A 18 18.81 -5.06 -21.15
N PRO A 19 18.05 -4.62 -22.18
CA PRO A 19 18.41 -3.41 -22.92
C PRO A 19 18.52 -2.21 -21.99
N LYS A 20 19.37 -1.25 -22.35
CA LYS A 20 19.55 -0.03 -21.55
C LYS A 20 18.24 0.76 -21.51
N SER A 21 18.09 1.62 -20.50
CA SER A 21 16.84 2.37 -20.27
C SER A 21 16.31 3.10 -21.52
N HIS A 22 17.21 3.71 -22.29
CA HIS A 22 16.85 4.43 -23.52
C HIS A 22 16.41 3.49 -24.67
N GLU A 23 17.03 2.32 -24.81
CA GLU A 23 16.65 1.31 -25.81
C GLU A 23 15.26 0.76 -25.50
N ARG A 24 14.97 0.48 -24.21
CA ARG A 24 13.64 0.08 -23.77
C ARG A 24 12.60 1.17 -24.09
N ALA A 25 12.92 2.44 -23.84
CA ALA A 25 12.04 3.57 -24.17
C ALA A 25 11.80 3.72 -25.68
N ALA A 26 12.81 3.41 -26.51
CA ALA A 26 12.69 3.42 -27.97
C ALA A 26 11.77 2.28 -28.45
N ILE A 27 11.95 1.05 -27.94
CA ILE A 27 11.06 -0.09 -28.21
C ILE A 27 9.63 0.26 -27.81
N VAL A 28 9.46 0.93 -26.67
CA VAL A 28 8.16 1.36 -26.17
C VAL A 28 7.47 2.34 -27.12
N SER A 29 8.22 3.32 -27.60
CA SER A 29 7.73 4.31 -28.55
C SER A 29 7.36 3.70 -29.91
N ASN A 30 8.08 2.67 -30.35
CA ASN A 30 7.87 2.02 -31.64
C ASN A 30 6.67 1.06 -31.65
N HIS A 31 6.26 0.53 -30.49
CA HIS A 31 5.16 -0.42 -30.39
C HIS A 31 4.09 0.00 -29.35
N PRO A 32 3.44 1.17 -29.52
CA PRO A 32 2.52 1.72 -28.53
C PRO A 32 1.32 0.81 -28.27
N VAL A 33 0.81 0.13 -29.32
CA VAL A 33 -0.32 -0.80 -29.21
C VAL A 33 0.06 -2.06 -28.42
N GLY A 34 1.26 -2.61 -28.66
CA GLY A 34 1.75 -3.77 -27.92
C GLY A 34 1.90 -3.49 -26.42
N ILE A 35 2.25 -2.25 -26.07
CA ILE A 35 2.38 -1.82 -24.68
C ILE A 35 1.04 -1.56 -24.02
N ALA A 36 0.10 -0.94 -24.74
CA ALA A 36 -1.26 -0.82 -24.24
C ALA A 36 -1.85 -2.20 -23.90
N HIS A 37 -1.63 -3.20 -24.76
CA HIS A 37 -2.05 -4.58 -24.49
C HIS A 37 -1.31 -5.22 -23.31
N PHE A 38 0.01 -5.04 -23.20
CA PHE A 38 0.79 -5.55 -22.07
C PHE A 38 0.29 -4.94 -20.75
N PHE A 39 0.14 -3.62 -20.70
CA PHE A 39 -0.35 -2.92 -19.52
C PHE A 39 -1.77 -3.34 -19.17
N ASN A 40 -2.67 -3.43 -20.15
CA ASN A 40 -4.02 -3.91 -19.94
C ASN A 40 -4.03 -5.33 -19.36
N LYS A 41 -3.21 -6.23 -19.90
CA LYS A 41 -3.09 -7.61 -19.40
C LYS A 41 -2.53 -7.66 -17.99
N LEU A 42 -1.49 -6.87 -17.70
CA LEU A 42 -0.90 -6.77 -16.37
C LEU A 42 -1.92 -6.29 -15.34
N ILE A 43 -2.60 -5.18 -15.62
CA ILE A 43 -3.62 -4.61 -14.73
C ILE A 43 -4.80 -5.57 -14.58
N THR A 44 -5.28 -6.19 -15.67
CA THR A 44 -6.36 -7.18 -15.60
C THR A 44 -5.98 -8.35 -14.71
N THR A 45 -4.75 -8.88 -14.85
CA THR A 45 -4.26 -9.97 -13.99
C THR A 45 -4.17 -9.53 -12.53
N VAL A 46 -3.60 -8.35 -12.25
CA VAL A 46 -3.49 -7.83 -10.88
C VAL A 46 -4.86 -7.67 -10.24
N LEU A 47 -5.82 -7.05 -10.95
CA LEU A 47 -7.18 -6.85 -10.45
C LEU A 47 -7.93 -8.18 -10.28
N SER A 48 -7.78 -9.13 -11.21
CA SER A 48 -8.39 -10.45 -11.07
C SER A 48 -7.79 -11.25 -9.90
N THR A 49 -6.50 -11.12 -9.63
CA THR A 49 -5.84 -11.89 -8.57
C THR A 49 -6.08 -11.27 -7.19
N LEU A 50 -6.06 -9.93 -7.10
CA LEU A 50 -6.19 -9.26 -5.80
C LEU A 50 -7.64 -9.21 -5.31
N ILE A 51 -8.59 -8.92 -6.20
CA ILE A 51 -9.98 -8.62 -5.83
C ILE A 51 -11.01 -9.32 -6.74
N ASN A 52 -10.56 -10.31 -7.55
CA ASN A 52 -11.40 -11.06 -8.50
C ASN A 52 -12.32 -10.19 -9.36
N TYR A 53 -11.79 -9.02 -9.76
CA TYR A 53 -12.51 -8.07 -10.58
C TYR A 53 -12.40 -8.44 -12.05
N ASN A 54 -13.56 -8.67 -12.68
CA ASN A 54 -13.65 -8.91 -14.11
C ASN A 54 -13.85 -7.60 -14.87
N ILE A 55 -12.78 -7.11 -15.48
CA ILE A 55 -12.78 -5.83 -16.21
C ILE A 55 -13.76 -5.81 -17.40
N ASN A 56 -14.06 -6.96 -18.02
CA ASN A 56 -14.96 -7.01 -19.19
C ASN A 56 -16.43 -6.95 -18.79
N LYS A 57 -16.75 -7.44 -17.58
CA LYS A 57 -18.11 -7.44 -17.04
C LYS A 57 -18.34 -6.28 -16.07
N HIS A 58 -17.28 -5.57 -15.70
CA HIS A 58 -17.29 -4.51 -14.69
C HIS A 58 -17.84 -4.96 -13.33
N GLU A 59 -17.60 -6.23 -12.97
CA GLU A 59 -18.13 -6.87 -11.76
C GLU A 59 -17.01 -7.58 -10.98
N SER A 60 -17.03 -7.50 -9.65
CA SER A 60 -16.27 -8.39 -8.76
C SER A 60 -17.15 -9.55 -8.31
N TYR A 61 -16.57 -10.73 -8.15
CA TYR A 61 -17.29 -11.91 -7.66
C TYR A 61 -16.98 -12.14 -6.18
N PRO A 62 -18.00 -12.37 -5.32
CA PRO A 62 -17.80 -12.66 -3.91
C PRO A 62 -17.02 -13.97 -3.71
N GLY A 63 -16.10 -13.98 -2.75
CA GLY A 63 -15.16 -15.09 -2.49
C GLY A 63 -13.93 -15.04 -3.41
N GLY A 64 -13.52 -13.83 -3.78
CA GLY A 64 -12.71 -13.59 -4.94
C GLY A 64 -11.44 -12.79 -4.68
N GLY A 65 -10.32 -13.49 -4.70
CA GLY A 65 -8.98 -12.91 -4.75
C GLY A 65 -8.35 -12.78 -3.38
N ILE A 66 -7.02 -12.60 -3.37
CA ILE A 66 -6.20 -12.66 -2.16
C ILE A 66 -6.67 -11.67 -1.06
N LEU A 67 -7.34 -10.58 -1.44
CA LEU A 67 -7.79 -9.57 -0.47
C LEU A 67 -9.18 -9.83 0.12
N GLU A 68 -10.01 -10.68 -0.50
CA GLU A 68 -11.38 -10.95 -0.01
C GLU A 68 -11.41 -12.18 0.92
N ASP A 69 -10.53 -13.17 0.73
CA ASP A 69 -10.31 -14.30 1.66
C ASP A 69 -9.84 -13.85 3.06
N ILE A 70 -9.51 -12.56 3.23
CA ILE A 70 -9.07 -11.95 4.50
C ILE A 70 -10.25 -11.32 5.28
N ILE A 71 -11.46 -11.24 4.71
CA ILE A 71 -12.54 -10.40 5.27
C ILE A 71 -13.63 -11.21 6.03
N GLU A 72 -13.79 -12.52 5.81
CA GLU A 72 -14.90 -13.25 6.44
C GLU A 72 -14.67 -13.80 7.87
N GLU A 73 -13.44 -13.81 8.40
CA GLU A 73 -13.19 -14.35 9.76
C GLU A 73 -13.19 -13.31 10.90
N ASP A 74 -13.07 -12.01 10.65
CA ASP A 74 -12.67 -11.04 11.70
C ASP A 74 -13.69 -9.93 12.06
N LEU A 75 -14.97 -10.02 11.66
CA LEU A 75 -15.91 -8.90 11.80
C LEU A 75 -16.80 -8.84 13.06
N ASP A 76 -16.72 -9.77 14.01
CA ASP A 76 -17.60 -9.76 15.20
C ASP A 76 -17.00 -9.23 16.51
N ASP A 77 -15.67 -9.06 16.63
CA ASP A 77 -15.05 -8.77 17.94
C ASP A 77 -14.81 -7.28 18.25
N PHE A 78 -15.10 -6.37 17.32
CA PHE A 78 -14.62 -4.97 17.44
C PHE A 78 -15.52 -4.02 18.27
N GLN A 79 -16.72 -4.42 18.72
CA GLN A 79 -17.70 -3.47 19.28
C GLN A 79 -17.73 -3.30 20.81
N ASN A 80 -16.98 -4.07 21.61
CA ASN A 80 -17.27 -4.14 23.06
C ASN A 80 -16.28 -3.50 24.06
N ASN A 81 -15.23 -2.76 23.65
CA ASN A 81 -14.28 -2.22 24.66
C ASN A 81 -13.76 -0.81 24.39
N ILE A 82 -14.65 0.19 24.35
CA ILE A 82 -14.26 1.58 24.60
C ILE A 82 -15.18 2.16 25.69
N THR A 83 -14.75 2.02 26.95
CA THR A 83 -15.25 2.87 28.03
C THR A 83 -14.36 4.09 28.17
N GLU A 84 -15.00 5.26 28.17
CA GLU A 84 -14.41 6.57 28.45
C GLU A 84 -13.77 6.61 29.84
N SER A 85 -12.45 6.60 29.90
CA SER A 85 -11.62 7.38 30.84
C SER A 85 -10.19 6.92 30.67
N ASP A 86 -9.32 7.85 30.27
CA ASP A 86 -8.05 8.09 30.97
C ASP A 86 -7.13 8.91 30.07
N THR A 87 -7.07 10.21 30.39
CA THR A 87 -5.87 11.00 30.16
C THR A 87 -4.70 10.32 30.85
N CYS A 88 -3.75 9.71 30.13
CA CYS A 88 -2.58 9.16 30.79
C CYS A 88 -1.31 9.17 29.94
N SER A 89 -0.40 10.07 30.34
CA SER A 89 1.05 9.86 30.45
C SER A 89 1.58 8.61 29.77
N ILE A 90 2.17 8.80 28.58
CA ILE A 90 2.92 7.77 27.85
C ILE A 90 4.09 7.32 28.74
N LYS A 91 3.88 6.23 29.48
CA LYS A 91 4.98 5.46 30.06
C LYS A 91 5.76 4.89 28.89
N LYS A 92 7.07 5.16 28.86
CA LYS A 92 8.00 4.58 27.89
C LYS A 92 7.98 3.06 28.08
N HIS A 93 7.17 2.37 27.29
CA HIS A 93 7.27 0.92 27.18
C HIS A 93 8.62 0.60 26.55
N ASN A 94 9.35 -0.33 27.18
CA ASN A 94 10.62 -0.86 26.70
C ASN A 94 10.46 -1.23 25.22
N ARG A 95 11.23 -0.57 24.34
CA ARG A 95 11.29 -0.91 22.92
C ARG A 95 11.86 -2.32 22.80
N THR A 96 11.00 -3.32 22.68
CA THR A 96 11.35 -4.57 22.02
C THR A 96 11.65 -4.19 20.58
N SER A 97 12.94 -4.02 20.27
CA SER A 97 13.40 -3.75 18.91
C SER A 97 13.07 -4.96 18.05
N ILE A 98 11.90 -4.93 17.40
CA ILE A 98 11.62 -5.84 16.30
C ILE A 98 12.64 -5.47 15.23
N SER A 99 13.63 -6.36 15.04
CA SER A 99 14.57 -6.22 13.94
C SER A 99 13.75 -6.23 12.65
N ILE A 100 13.94 -5.19 11.83
CA ILE A 100 13.29 -5.04 10.52
C ILE A 100 13.45 -6.33 9.70
N CYS A 101 14.59 -7.05 9.84
CA CYS A 101 14.86 -8.32 9.16
C CYS A 101 14.38 -9.61 9.87
N SER A 102 13.61 -9.56 10.95
CA SER A 102 13.09 -10.80 11.57
C SER A 102 12.05 -11.46 10.67
N PRO A 103 11.91 -12.80 10.58
CA PRO A 103 10.88 -13.50 9.78
C PRO A 103 9.46 -13.32 10.34
N ILE A 104 8.42 -13.49 9.49
CA ILE A 104 7.01 -13.27 9.89
C ILE A 104 6.72 -14.38 10.89
N PRO A 105 6.10 -14.10 12.04
CA PRO A 105 5.69 -15.17 12.94
C PRO A 105 4.87 -16.21 12.17
N SER A 106 5.09 -17.50 12.43
CA SER A 106 4.33 -18.55 11.74
C SER A 106 2.83 -18.38 12.05
N PRO A 107 1.93 -18.48 11.06
CA PRO A 107 0.49 -18.45 11.31
C PRO A 107 0.04 -19.57 12.26
N ASP A 108 0.79 -20.67 12.35
CA ASP A 108 0.49 -21.79 13.27
C ASP A 108 0.83 -21.49 14.75
N ASN A 109 1.40 -20.32 15.05
CA ASN A 109 1.72 -19.94 16.42
C ASN A 109 0.46 -19.45 17.14
N SER A 110 0.20 -19.94 18.37
CA SER A 110 -0.93 -19.50 19.19
C SER A 110 -0.97 -17.99 19.44
N ASN A 111 0.19 -17.33 19.37
CA ASN A 111 0.32 -15.88 19.59
C ASN A 111 0.56 -15.11 18.27
N PHE A 112 0.27 -15.71 17.11
CA PHE A 112 0.51 -15.10 15.81
C PHE A 112 -0.15 -13.72 15.69
N GLU A 113 -1.43 -13.61 16.03
CA GLU A 113 -2.18 -12.37 15.84
C GLU A 113 -1.67 -11.23 16.73
N GLU A 114 -1.35 -11.53 17.99
CA GLU A 114 -0.73 -10.55 18.90
C GLU A 114 0.63 -10.09 18.36
N GLN A 115 1.47 -11.02 17.89
CA GLN A 115 2.79 -10.71 17.32
C GLN A 115 2.68 -9.92 16.02
N LYS A 116 1.71 -10.24 15.16
CA LYS A 116 1.37 -9.53 13.93
C LYS A 116 1.01 -8.08 14.25
N GLN A 117 0.09 -7.85 15.20
CA GLN A 117 -0.35 -6.51 15.58
C GLN A 117 0.79 -5.66 16.16
N ILE A 118 1.63 -6.25 17.01
CA ILE A 118 2.82 -5.56 17.55
C ILE A 118 3.78 -5.18 16.42
N ALA A 119 4.03 -6.09 15.48
CA ALA A 119 4.90 -5.83 14.33
C ALA A 119 4.33 -4.74 13.42
N VAL A 120 3.05 -4.81 13.04
CA VAL A 120 2.37 -3.79 12.21
C VAL A 120 2.43 -2.44 12.90
N ARG A 121 2.11 -2.36 14.19
CA ARG A 121 2.14 -1.10 14.95
C ARG A 121 3.53 -0.49 14.96
N THR A 122 4.55 -1.31 15.16
CA THR A 122 5.96 -0.88 15.19
C THR A 122 6.39 -0.36 13.82
N LEU A 123 6.20 -1.17 12.78
CA LEU A 123 6.54 -0.82 11.40
C LEU A 123 5.78 0.42 10.91
N ALA A 124 4.50 0.54 11.24
CA ALA A 124 3.69 1.69 10.85
C ALA A 124 4.17 2.97 11.55
N SER A 125 4.49 2.86 12.84
CA SER A 125 4.99 4.00 13.61
C SER A 125 6.35 4.47 13.13
N GLU A 126 7.23 3.55 12.73
CA GLU A 126 8.59 3.87 12.31
C GLU A 126 8.68 4.31 10.84
N ASN A 127 7.89 3.70 9.95
CA ASN A 127 8.04 3.87 8.50
C ASN A 127 6.88 4.62 7.84
N GLN A 128 5.69 4.59 8.42
CA GLN A 128 4.49 5.19 7.80
C GLN A 128 4.12 6.54 8.40
N ILE A 129 4.73 6.95 9.51
CA ILE A 129 4.55 8.30 10.07
C ILE A 129 5.44 9.29 9.34
N HIS A 130 4.80 10.30 8.77
CA HIS A 130 5.50 11.41 8.15
C HIS A 130 6.06 12.36 9.20
N HIS A 131 7.37 12.61 9.11
CA HIS A 131 8.04 13.69 9.81
C HIS A 131 8.51 14.73 8.78
N HIS A 132 8.15 15.99 9.01
CA HIS A 132 8.59 17.07 8.14
C HIS A 132 10.11 17.21 8.19
N THR A 133 10.71 17.23 7.02
CA THR A 133 12.13 17.51 6.78
C THR A 133 12.26 18.67 5.81
N SER A 134 13.47 19.20 5.63
CA SER A 134 13.72 20.29 4.66
C SER A 134 13.28 19.95 3.24
N THR A 135 13.31 18.67 2.85
CA THR A 135 12.88 18.20 1.53
C THR A 135 11.36 18.30 1.31
N CYS A 136 10.58 18.34 2.39
CA CYS A 136 9.12 18.49 2.33
C CYS A 136 8.70 19.84 1.75
N TYR A 137 9.57 20.83 1.85
CA TYR A 137 9.34 22.18 1.34
C TYR A 137 10.17 22.47 0.09
N LYS A 138 10.87 21.47 -0.44
CA LYS A 138 11.64 21.63 -1.67
C LYS A 138 10.67 21.84 -2.83
N ASN A 139 10.84 22.94 -3.54
CA ASN A 139 10.02 23.35 -4.68
C ASN A 139 8.54 23.61 -4.34
N THR A 140 8.18 23.78 -3.07
CA THR A 140 6.85 24.30 -2.74
C THR A 140 6.81 25.75 -3.17
N ARG A 141 5.73 26.15 -3.85
CA ARG A 141 5.55 27.56 -4.23
C ARG A 141 5.54 28.35 -2.93
N ILE A 142 6.39 29.37 -2.84
CA ILE A 142 6.39 30.31 -1.72
C ILE A 142 5.02 30.97 -1.71
N THR A 143 4.14 30.51 -0.83
CA THR A 143 2.96 31.26 -0.45
C THR A 143 3.42 32.37 0.48
N THR A 144 2.72 33.50 0.51
CA THR A 144 3.02 34.66 1.38
C THR A 144 2.86 34.37 2.89
N THR A 145 2.76 33.09 3.26
CA THR A 145 2.58 32.59 4.62
C THR A 145 3.90 32.07 5.15
N ASP A 146 4.20 32.39 6.41
CA ASP A 146 5.43 31.98 7.11
C ASP A 146 5.62 30.45 7.20
N ASN A 147 4.57 29.67 6.92
CA ASN A 147 4.61 28.21 6.83
C ASN A 147 4.17 27.73 5.43
N PRO A 148 5.10 27.30 4.55
CA PRO A 148 4.74 26.70 3.27
C PRO A 148 4.07 25.34 3.49
N PRO A 149 3.04 24.98 2.69
CA PRO A 149 2.40 23.68 2.81
C PRO A 149 3.38 22.57 2.45
N CYS A 150 3.29 21.43 3.15
CA CYS A 150 4.11 20.26 2.84
C CYS A 150 3.85 19.79 1.40
N ARG A 151 4.90 19.55 0.61
CA ARG A 151 4.82 19.02 -0.76
C ARG A 151 4.05 17.71 -0.84
N LEU A 152 4.15 16.88 0.19
CA LEU A 152 3.44 15.62 0.31
C LEU A 152 2.00 15.80 0.82
N ARG A 153 1.54 17.04 1.02
CA ARG A 153 0.20 17.42 1.48
C ARG A 153 -0.14 16.84 2.86
N TYR A 154 0.79 16.95 3.79
CA TYR A 154 0.53 16.71 5.21
C TYR A 154 0.21 18.04 5.92
N PRO A 155 -0.66 18.05 6.95
CA PRO A 155 -1.44 16.91 7.46
C PRO A 155 -2.50 16.42 6.45
N LYS A 156 -2.75 15.12 6.43
CA LYS A 156 -3.81 14.51 5.61
C LYS A 156 -5.16 14.70 6.28
N GLN A 157 -6.20 14.77 5.46
CA GLN A 157 -7.57 14.71 5.94
C GLN A 157 -7.87 13.33 6.54
N ILE A 158 -8.55 13.34 7.68
CA ILE A 158 -9.00 12.16 8.43
C ILE A 158 -10.38 11.75 7.90
N TYR A 159 -10.60 10.44 7.81
CA TYR A 159 -11.87 9.85 7.42
C TYR A 159 -12.15 8.66 8.33
N ASP A 160 -13.34 8.58 8.91
CA ASP A 160 -13.68 7.53 9.88
C ASP A 160 -14.04 6.20 9.21
N ALA A 161 -14.39 6.22 7.92
CA ALA A 161 -14.72 5.07 7.11
C ALA A 161 -14.12 5.20 5.70
N THR A 162 -13.91 4.06 5.04
CA THR A 162 -13.54 4.02 3.62
C THR A 162 -14.80 4.21 2.80
N ILE A 163 -14.84 5.22 1.96
CA ILE A 163 -15.97 5.52 1.08
C ILE A 163 -15.51 5.62 -0.38
N ILE A 164 -16.37 5.19 -1.29
CA ILE A 164 -16.24 5.46 -2.72
C ILE A 164 -17.24 6.57 -3.03
N ASP A 165 -16.73 7.72 -3.44
CA ASP A 165 -17.56 8.84 -3.87
C ASP A 165 -18.25 8.48 -5.20
N ALA A 166 -19.59 8.40 -5.19
CA ALA A 166 -20.36 7.92 -6.34
C ALA A 166 -20.32 8.90 -7.54
N ASP A 167 -20.11 10.18 -7.29
CA ASP A 167 -20.12 11.21 -8.32
C ASP A 167 -18.75 11.37 -8.98
N THR A 168 -17.67 11.26 -8.20
CA THR A 168 -16.30 11.44 -8.68
C THR A 168 -15.56 10.13 -8.93
N GLY A 169 -16.03 9.02 -8.36
CA GLY A 169 -15.32 7.74 -8.34
C GLY A 169 -14.11 7.71 -7.40
N GLU A 170 -13.88 8.76 -6.59
CA GLU A 170 -12.73 8.82 -5.69
C GLU A 170 -12.90 7.85 -4.51
N ILE A 171 -11.88 7.02 -4.29
CA ILE A 171 -11.80 6.14 -3.12
C ILE A 171 -11.11 6.89 -1.99
N ARG A 172 -11.86 7.26 -0.96
CA ARG A 172 -11.33 7.90 0.26
C ARG A 172 -11.23 6.84 1.33
N MET A 173 -10.01 6.39 1.62
CA MET A 173 -9.79 5.37 2.64
C MET A 173 -9.88 5.94 4.05
N LYS A 174 -10.39 5.14 4.99
CA LYS A 174 -10.35 5.41 6.44
C LYS A 174 -8.92 5.75 6.86
N ARG A 175 -8.76 6.77 7.69
CA ARG A 175 -7.48 7.22 8.23
C ARG A 175 -7.68 7.72 9.65
N SER A 176 -6.98 7.12 10.62
CA SER A 176 -7.06 7.46 12.04
C SER A 176 -6.09 8.56 12.49
N HIS A 177 -5.05 8.86 11.71
CA HIS A 177 -4.03 9.84 12.08
C HIS A 177 -3.63 10.74 10.91
N PRO A 178 -3.50 12.06 11.09
CA PRO A 178 -3.27 12.98 9.96
C PRO A 178 -1.85 12.89 9.39
N MET A 179 -0.89 12.39 10.17
CA MET A 179 0.51 12.24 9.75
C MET A 179 0.87 10.82 9.31
N ILE A 180 -0.05 9.86 9.39
CA ILE A 180 0.21 8.51 8.92
C ILE A 180 -0.15 8.39 7.45
N ASN A 181 0.70 7.75 6.66
CA ASN A 181 0.33 7.33 5.32
C ASN A 181 -0.71 6.21 5.39
N ASN A 182 -1.46 5.99 4.32
CA ASN A 182 -2.27 4.79 4.22
C ASN A 182 -1.34 3.61 3.89
N PHE A 183 -1.51 2.51 4.61
CA PHE A 183 -0.74 1.30 4.43
C PHE A 183 -1.67 0.10 4.50
N ASN A 184 -1.24 -1.00 3.89
CA ASN A 184 -1.85 -2.31 4.08
C ASN A 184 -0.97 -3.09 5.06
N GLU A 185 -1.57 -3.70 6.07
CA GLU A 185 -0.85 -4.40 7.13
C GLU A 185 -0.01 -5.57 6.61
N TRP A 186 -0.54 -6.35 5.67
CA TRP A 186 0.13 -7.51 5.10
C TRP A 186 1.29 -7.11 4.20
N LEU A 187 1.10 -6.07 3.37
CA LEU A 187 2.21 -5.53 2.58
C LEU A 187 3.29 -4.93 3.48
N LEU A 188 2.90 -4.26 4.56
CA LEU A 188 3.86 -3.72 5.51
C LEU A 188 4.67 -4.83 6.21
N LEU A 189 4.04 -5.95 6.54
CA LEU A 189 4.70 -7.14 7.10
C LEU A 189 5.56 -7.89 6.07
N ALA A 190 5.15 -7.94 4.81
CA ALA A 190 5.90 -8.60 3.74
C ALA A 190 7.15 -7.81 3.35
N CYS A 191 7.13 -6.48 3.49
CA CYS A 191 8.21 -5.57 3.09
C CYS A 191 9.17 -5.17 4.22
N ARG A 192 9.13 -5.84 5.38
CA ARG A 192 10.12 -5.65 6.44
C ARG A 192 11.46 -6.28 6.08
#